data_AF-A0AAD8K4T6-F1
#
_entry.id   AF-A0AAD8K4T6-F1
#
_cell.length_a   1.000
_cell.length_b   1.000
_cell.length_c   1.000
_cell.angle_alpha   90.00
_cell.angle_beta   90.00
_cell.angle_gamma   90.00
#
_symmetry.space_group_name_H-M   'P 1'
#
loop_
_entity.id
_entity.type
_entity.pdbx_description
1 polymer ?
#
loop_
_entity_poly.entity_id
_entity_poly.type
_entity_poly.pdbx_seq_one_letter_code
_entity_poly.pdbx_strand_id
1 'polypeptide(L)'
;MPSLGFPQVVWSANRNHPVKLGAKLKLNAAGDLILQDADGSKVWSTKTAGKHVAGMRITDTGNLKLIASVSSTNWGKGLYAVEVTNKGLFGYFQKNPRRVYYKYLVNGSDESKERSYVRFLNGSLSLFIHSAEPSRRPDGVIRVPRASSAQYMKLMPNGHLKVFEWEYTGWRVVADLFGPPRRSL
;
A
#
# COMPACT_ATOMS: atom_id res chain seq x y z
N MET A 1 9.33 -27.06 -9.03
CA MET A 1 10.71 -26.54 -9.04
C MET A 1 10.74 -25.32 -9.95
N PRO A 2 10.75 -24.07 -9.47
CA PRO A 2 10.96 -22.91 -10.33
C PRO A 2 12.46 -22.81 -10.67
N SER A 3 12.76 -22.62 -11.95
CA SER A 3 14.11 -22.58 -12.52
C SER A 3 14.85 -21.26 -12.23
N LEU A 4 16.18 -21.36 -12.22
CA LEU A 4 17.14 -20.27 -12.06
C LEU A 4 16.93 -19.13 -13.09
N GLY A 5 16.96 -17.88 -12.62
CA GLY A 5 17.64 -16.79 -13.34
C GLY A 5 16.80 -15.75 -14.09
N PHE A 6 15.48 -15.86 -14.20
CA PHE A 6 14.66 -14.87 -14.91
C PHE A 6 13.75 -14.05 -13.96
N PRO A 7 13.66 -12.71 -14.12
CA PRO A 7 12.73 -11.91 -13.34
C PRO A 7 11.29 -12.37 -13.59
N GLN A 8 10.62 -12.80 -12.54
CA GLN A 8 9.21 -13.22 -12.57
C GLN A 8 8.31 -11.98 -12.49
N VAL A 9 7.47 -11.77 -13.49
CA VAL A 9 6.44 -10.72 -13.46
C VAL A 9 5.23 -11.23 -12.67
N VAL A 10 5.23 -10.99 -11.36
CA VAL A 10 4.12 -11.40 -10.48
C VAL A 10 2.86 -10.55 -10.70
N TRP A 11 3.01 -9.31 -11.16
CA TRP A 11 1.90 -8.45 -11.54
C TRP A 11 2.29 -7.41 -12.58
N SER A 12 1.34 -7.07 -13.46
CA SER A 12 1.46 -5.95 -14.39
C SER A 12 0.08 -5.30 -14.57
N ALA A 13 0.05 -3.96 -14.53
CA ALA A 13 -1.17 -3.16 -14.64
C ALA A 13 -1.73 -3.17 -16.07
N ASN A 14 -0.87 -3.43 -17.05
CA ASN A 14 -1.13 -3.27 -18.47
C ASN A 14 -0.77 -4.54 -19.26
N ARG A 15 -1.01 -5.73 -18.68
CA ARG A 15 -0.70 -7.03 -19.33
C ARG A 15 -1.23 -7.14 -20.75
N ASN A 16 -2.42 -6.58 -21.01
CA ASN A 16 -3.10 -6.65 -22.30
C ASN A 16 -2.80 -5.44 -23.20
N HIS A 17 -2.03 -4.47 -22.71
CA HIS A 17 -1.68 -3.27 -23.47
C HIS A 17 -0.25 -2.81 -23.10
N PRO A 18 0.79 -3.53 -23.58
CA PRO A 18 2.18 -3.15 -23.36
C PRO A 18 2.47 -1.74 -23.90
N VAL A 19 3.27 -0.97 -23.16
CA VAL A 19 3.64 0.40 -23.53
C VAL A 19 4.92 0.44 -24.36
N LYS A 20 5.08 1.48 -25.18
CA LYS A 20 6.30 1.74 -25.96
C LYS A 20 7.37 2.44 -25.13
N LEU A 21 8.60 2.42 -25.65
CA LEU A 21 9.71 3.19 -25.10
C LEU A 21 9.35 4.68 -25.09
N GLY A 22 9.44 5.33 -23.92
CA GLY A 22 9.03 6.72 -23.72
C GLY A 22 7.74 6.90 -22.89
N ALA A 23 7.07 5.80 -22.53
CA ALA A 23 5.92 5.80 -21.64
C ALA A 23 6.24 6.33 -20.23
N LYS A 24 5.22 6.88 -19.57
CA LYS A 24 5.35 7.57 -18.28
C LYS A 24 4.28 7.07 -17.30
N LEU A 25 4.72 6.68 -16.11
CA LEU A 25 3.83 6.48 -14.96
C LEU A 25 3.80 7.78 -14.14
N LYS A 26 2.61 8.37 -13.95
CA LYS A 26 2.44 9.67 -13.29
C LYS A 26 1.36 9.59 -12.22
N LEU A 27 1.62 10.17 -11.05
CA LEU A 27 0.58 10.54 -10.10
C LEU A 27 0.15 11.98 -10.41
N ASN A 28 -1.11 12.18 -10.80
CA ASN A 28 -1.61 13.51 -11.13
C ASN A 28 -2.08 14.27 -9.87
N ALA A 29 -2.34 15.57 -10.02
CA ALA A 29 -2.80 16.43 -8.91
C ALA A 29 -4.17 16.02 -8.34
N ALA A 30 -4.98 15.27 -9.10
CA ALA A 30 -6.25 14.71 -8.63
C ALA A 30 -6.08 13.42 -7.80
N GLY A 31 -4.84 12.94 -7.62
CA GLY A 31 -4.53 11.74 -6.86
C GLY A 31 -4.68 10.42 -7.65
N ASP A 32 -4.75 10.47 -8.98
CA ASP A 32 -4.81 9.26 -9.82
C ASP A 32 -3.42 8.86 -10.33
N LEU A 33 -3.06 7.58 -10.19
CA LEU A 33 -1.87 7.01 -10.80
C LEU A 33 -2.21 6.51 -12.21
N ILE A 34 -1.59 7.13 -13.21
CA ILE A 34 -1.88 6.93 -14.63
C ILE A 34 -0.62 6.42 -15.32
N LEU A 35 -0.76 5.32 -16.06
CA LEU A 35 0.22 4.88 -17.05
C LEU A 35 -0.16 5.49 -18.41
N GLN A 36 0.71 6.35 -18.94
CA GLN A 36 0.60 6.92 -20.29
C GLN A 36 1.64 6.30 -21.22
N ASP A 37 1.26 5.99 -22.46
CA ASP A 37 2.19 5.58 -23.51
C ASP A 37 3.04 6.77 -23.99
N ALA A 38 4.03 6.51 -24.85
CA ALA A 38 4.95 7.50 -25.39
C ALA A 38 4.25 8.62 -26.20
N ASP A 39 3.11 8.31 -26.83
CA ASP A 39 2.26 9.27 -27.54
C ASP A 39 1.32 10.08 -26.62
N GLY A 40 1.36 9.82 -25.31
CA GLY A 40 0.53 10.48 -24.30
C GLY A 40 -0.82 9.82 -24.05
N SER A 41 -1.18 8.78 -24.81
CA SER A 41 -2.43 8.02 -24.62
C SER A 41 -2.45 7.35 -23.24
N LYS A 42 -3.62 7.30 -22.60
CA LYS A 42 -3.79 6.65 -21.30
C LYS A 42 -3.98 5.15 -21.49
N VAL A 43 -3.01 4.37 -21.02
CA VAL A 43 -3.01 2.90 -21.11
C VAL A 43 -3.67 2.26 -19.89
N TRP A 44 -3.42 2.80 -18.70
CA TRP A 44 -4.03 2.31 -17.47
C TRP A 44 -4.17 3.43 -16.43
N SER A 45 -5.11 3.28 -15.51
CA SER A 45 -5.30 4.21 -14.39
C SER A 45 -5.87 3.47 -13.18
N THR A 46 -5.46 3.89 -11.98
CA THR A 46 -6.05 3.41 -10.73
C THR A 46 -7.52 3.79 -10.56
N LYS A 47 -8.05 4.74 -11.35
CA LYS A 47 -9.37 5.35 -11.21
C LYS A 47 -9.59 5.88 -9.78
N THR A 48 -8.58 6.55 -9.25
CA THR A 48 -8.58 7.14 -7.90
C THR A 48 -8.61 8.67 -7.91
N ALA A 49 -8.81 9.28 -9.07
CA ALA A 49 -9.06 10.72 -9.17
C ALA A 49 -10.18 11.15 -8.20
N GLY A 50 -9.90 12.14 -7.36
CA GLY A 50 -10.84 12.63 -6.34
C GLY A 50 -10.99 11.71 -5.12
N LYS A 51 -10.31 10.55 -5.06
CA LYS A 51 -10.36 9.62 -3.92
C LYS A 51 -9.28 9.88 -2.86
N HIS A 52 -8.69 11.08 -2.87
CA HIS A 52 -7.78 11.59 -1.83
C HIS A 52 -6.51 10.75 -1.58
N VAL A 53 -5.81 10.35 -2.65
CA VAL A 53 -4.49 9.69 -2.56
C VAL A 53 -3.40 10.78 -2.52
N ALA A 54 -2.67 10.88 -1.40
CA ALA A 54 -1.71 11.96 -1.15
C ALA A 54 -0.31 11.72 -1.76
N GLY A 55 0.03 10.48 -2.07
CA GLY A 55 1.33 10.13 -2.61
C GLY A 55 1.64 8.64 -2.51
N MET A 56 2.26 8.12 -3.57
CA MET A 56 2.82 6.78 -3.62
C MET A 56 4.25 6.91 -4.13
N ARG A 57 5.24 6.43 -3.37
CA ARG A 57 6.65 6.45 -3.76
C ARG A 57 7.21 5.04 -3.75
N ILE A 58 7.82 4.62 -4.86
CA ILE A 58 8.73 3.47 -4.85
C ILE A 58 10.08 4.02 -4.39
N THR A 59 10.63 3.48 -3.31
CA THR A 59 11.96 3.88 -2.80
C THR A 59 13.06 3.42 -3.76
N ASP A 60 14.25 3.96 -3.60
CA ASP A 60 15.48 3.47 -4.24
C ASP A 60 15.72 1.98 -3.97
N THR A 61 15.30 1.49 -2.82
CA THR A 61 15.30 0.07 -2.46
C THR A 61 14.15 -0.75 -3.07
N GLY A 62 13.26 -0.12 -3.86
CA GLY A 62 12.15 -0.80 -4.51
C GLY A 62 10.94 -1.09 -3.62
N ASN A 63 10.88 -0.51 -2.41
CA ASN A 63 9.76 -0.66 -1.48
C ASN A 63 8.64 0.33 -1.80
N LEU A 64 7.40 -0.09 -1.57
CA LEU A 64 6.25 0.82 -1.64
C LEU A 64 6.13 1.62 -0.34
N LYS A 65 6.22 2.95 -0.46
CA LYS A 65 6.02 3.90 0.62
C LYS A 65 4.78 4.76 0.37
N LEU A 66 3.84 4.73 1.31
CA LEU A 66 2.68 5.61 1.34
C LEU A 66 2.99 6.83 2.20
N ILE A 67 2.67 8.02 1.71
CA ILE A 67 2.87 9.29 2.42
C ILE A 67 1.50 9.88 2.69
N ALA A 68 1.24 10.28 3.94
CA ALA A 68 -0.01 10.92 4.33
C ALA A 68 -0.15 12.31 3.69
N SER A 69 -1.38 12.80 3.53
CA SER A 69 -1.60 14.21 3.23
C SER A 69 -1.31 15.09 4.45
N VAL A 70 -1.12 16.40 4.23
CA VAL A 70 -1.00 17.39 5.32
C VAL A 70 -2.30 17.49 6.13
N SER A 71 -3.45 17.48 5.45
CA SER A 71 -4.77 17.44 6.08
C SER A 71 -5.81 16.77 5.18
N SER A 72 -7.09 16.79 5.56
CA SER A 72 -8.20 16.35 4.69
C SER A 72 -8.38 17.25 3.46
N THR A 73 -8.02 18.53 3.59
CA THR A 73 -8.19 19.58 2.56
C THR A 73 -6.87 19.98 1.89
N ASN A 74 -5.72 19.57 2.44
CA ASN A 74 -4.40 19.83 1.88
C ASN A 74 -3.71 18.52 1.54
N TRP A 75 -3.64 18.23 0.24
CA TRP A 75 -3.08 16.98 -0.32
C TRP A 75 -1.56 17.02 -0.54
N GLY A 76 -0.87 18.03 -0.01
CA GLY A 76 0.60 18.05 0.02
C GLY A 76 1.18 16.89 0.85
N LYS A 77 2.49 16.65 0.71
CA LYS A 77 3.21 15.61 1.46
C LYS A 77 3.23 15.95 2.95
N GLY A 78 2.51 15.17 3.74
CA GLY A 78 2.47 15.27 5.19
C GLY A 78 3.70 14.65 5.86
N LEU A 79 3.67 14.67 7.19
CA LEU A 79 4.77 14.19 8.03
C LEU A 79 4.75 12.68 8.29
N TYR A 80 3.65 12.00 7.99
CA TYR A 80 3.52 10.57 8.27
C TYR A 80 3.71 9.74 7.01
N ALA A 81 4.33 8.57 7.17
CA ALA A 81 4.43 7.58 6.11
C ALA A 81 4.31 6.16 6.64
N VAL A 82 3.95 5.25 5.74
CA VAL A 82 3.97 3.81 5.95
C VAL A 82 4.86 3.17 4.91
N GLU A 83 5.67 2.21 5.34
CA GLU A 83 6.58 1.46 4.49
C GLU A 83 6.60 -0.02 4.90
N VAL A 84 6.66 -0.89 3.90
CA VAL A 84 6.92 -2.32 4.08
C VAL A 84 8.42 -2.56 3.89
N THR A 85 9.02 -3.33 4.80
CA THR A 85 10.44 -3.67 4.77
C THR A 85 10.62 -5.18 4.97
N ASN A 86 11.83 -5.69 4.82
CA ASN A 86 12.18 -7.08 5.11
C ASN A 86 12.09 -7.47 6.61
N LYS A 87 11.73 -6.52 7.50
CA LYS A 87 11.46 -6.79 8.93
C LYS A 87 9.98 -6.71 9.29
N GLY A 88 9.13 -6.25 8.36
CA GLY A 88 7.71 -6.02 8.61
C GLY A 88 7.21 -4.63 8.18
N LEU A 89 6.10 -4.20 8.79
CA LEU A 89 5.37 -2.97 8.45
C LEU A 89 5.69 -1.86 9.45
N PHE A 90 6.05 -0.68 8.95
CA PHE A 90 6.49 0.44 9.78
C PHE A 90 5.73 1.72 9.47
N GLY A 91 5.36 2.44 10.53
CA GLY A 91 4.87 3.81 10.48
C GLY A 91 5.97 4.79 10.91
N TYR A 92 6.25 5.79 10.07
CA TYR A 92 7.27 6.81 10.31
C TYR A 92 6.69 8.21 10.46
N PHE A 93 7.25 8.96 11.40
CA PHE A 93 7.19 10.41 11.44
C PHE A 93 8.46 10.95 10.74
N GLN A 94 8.28 11.60 9.60
CA GLN A 94 9.30 11.96 8.62
C GLN A 94 10.05 13.28 8.91
N LYS A 95 10.01 13.80 10.14
CA LYS A 95 10.89 14.90 10.55
C LYS A 95 12.35 14.42 10.58
N ASN A 96 13.34 15.31 10.54
CA ASN A 96 14.74 14.95 10.72
C ASN A 96 15.14 15.13 12.20
N PRO A 97 15.54 14.07 12.93
CA PRO A 97 15.70 12.68 12.50
C PRO A 97 14.36 11.94 12.40
N ARG A 98 14.28 11.02 11.43
CA ARG A 98 13.09 10.20 11.16
C ARG A 98 12.82 9.27 12.35
N ARG A 99 11.58 9.26 12.85
CA ARG A 99 11.19 8.43 14.00
C ARG A 99 10.18 7.37 13.59
N VAL A 100 10.35 6.15 14.08
CA VAL A 100 9.34 5.09 13.98
C VAL A 100 8.32 5.31 15.10
N TYR A 101 7.03 5.40 14.77
CA TYR A 101 5.95 5.48 15.76
C TYR A 101 5.08 4.21 15.79
N TYR A 102 5.10 3.42 14.73
CA TYR A 102 4.40 2.14 14.65
C TYR A 102 5.33 1.09 14.03
N LYS A 103 5.31 -0.12 14.58
CA LYS A 103 6.00 -1.28 14.00
C LYS A 103 5.17 -2.53 14.22
N TYR A 104 5.03 -3.31 13.15
CA TYR A 104 4.60 -4.70 13.21
C TYR A 104 5.77 -5.53 12.70
N LEU A 105 6.44 -6.22 13.61
CA LEU A 105 7.57 -7.07 13.27
C LEU A 105 7.07 -8.44 12.85
N VAL A 106 7.72 -8.99 11.84
CA VAL A 106 7.54 -10.37 11.43
C VAL A 106 8.82 -11.10 11.82
N ASN A 107 8.67 -12.26 12.47
CA ASN A 107 9.78 -13.13 12.83
C ASN A 107 9.84 -14.30 11.86
N GLY A 108 11.04 -14.72 11.51
CA GLY A 108 11.29 -15.86 10.63
C GLY A 108 12.67 -15.75 10.00
N SER A 109 13.13 -16.84 9.41
CA SER A 109 14.24 -16.81 8.45
C SER A 109 13.73 -16.28 7.12
N ASP A 110 14.52 -15.43 6.45
CA ASP A 110 14.28 -15.08 5.04
C ASP A 110 14.39 -16.36 4.19
N GLU A 111 13.26 -17.01 3.95
CA GLU A 111 13.16 -18.21 3.11
C GLU A 111 13.03 -17.84 1.63
N SER A 112 12.64 -16.59 1.35
CA SER A 112 12.39 -16.05 0.02
C SER A 112 13.44 -15.05 -0.44
N LYS A 113 13.75 -15.08 -1.74
CA LYS A 113 14.50 -14.01 -2.44
C LYS A 113 13.57 -12.96 -3.08
N GLU A 114 12.25 -13.14 -2.97
CA GLU A 114 11.25 -12.22 -3.51
C GLU A 114 11.06 -11.00 -2.58
N ARG A 115 10.53 -9.91 -3.13
CA ARG A 115 10.34 -8.66 -2.37
C ARG A 115 9.24 -8.82 -1.33
N SER A 116 9.45 -8.25 -0.14
CA SER A 116 8.43 -8.17 0.90
C SER A 116 7.24 -7.31 0.44
N TYR A 117 6.02 -7.80 0.63
CA TYR A 117 4.80 -7.09 0.27
C TYR A 117 3.67 -7.31 1.28
N VAL A 118 2.59 -6.53 1.12
CA VAL A 118 1.37 -6.67 1.91
C VAL A 118 0.16 -6.77 1.00
N ARG A 119 -0.81 -7.60 1.39
CA ARG A 119 -2.09 -7.76 0.69
C ARG A 119 -3.22 -7.34 1.60
N PHE A 120 -4.05 -6.42 1.11
CA PHE A 120 -5.33 -6.13 1.73
C PHE A 120 -6.37 -7.11 1.17
N LEU A 121 -6.85 -7.99 2.03
CA LEU A 121 -7.80 -9.05 1.73
C LEU A 121 -9.07 -8.84 2.57
N ASN A 122 -10.15 -9.50 2.18
CA ASN A 122 -11.37 -9.48 2.98
C ASN A 122 -11.12 -10.11 4.37
N GLY A 123 -11.05 -9.27 5.40
CA GLY A 123 -10.80 -9.68 6.78
C GLY A 123 -9.35 -9.53 7.24
N SER A 124 -8.40 -9.14 6.39
CA SER A 124 -7.01 -8.99 6.81
C SER A 124 -6.17 -8.02 5.98
N LEU A 125 -5.19 -7.41 6.64
CA LEU A 125 -3.97 -6.96 6.02
C LEU A 125 -2.90 -8.03 6.28
N SER A 126 -2.58 -8.80 5.24
CA SER A 126 -1.66 -9.93 5.30
C SER A 126 -0.26 -9.51 4.85
N LEU A 127 0.75 -9.83 5.65
CA LEU A 127 2.15 -9.50 5.40
C LEU A 127 2.89 -10.73 4.88
N PHE A 128 3.59 -10.57 3.76
CA PHE A 128 4.45 -11.58 3.13
C PHE A 128 5.84 -10.96 3.07
N ILE A 129 6.62 -11.16 4.13
CA ILE A 129 7.92 -10.53 4.37
C ILE A 129 9.05 -11.50 4.06
N HIS A 130 8.98 -12.70 4.63
CA HIS A 130 10.00 -13.74 4.53
C HIS A 130 9.60 -14.84 3.54
N SER A 131 8.31 -14.94 3.22
CA SER A 131 7.80 -16.04 2.41
C SER A 131 7.37 -15.61 0.99
N ALA A 132 7.79 -16.38 -0.01
CA ALA A 132 7.42 -16.19 -1.42
C ALA A 132 6.00 -16.70 -1.68
N GLU A 133 5.30 -16.16 -2.68
CA GLU A 133 4.25 -16.99 -3.29
C GLU A 133 4.94 -18.24 -3.90
N PRO A 134 4.51 -19.48 -3.55
CA PRO A 134 3.17 -19.85 -3.13
C PRO A 134 3.06 -20.41 -1.70
N SER A 135 3.92 -20.04 -0.74
CA SER A 135 3.64 -20.39 0.67
C SER A 135 2.30 -19.75 1.06
N ARG A 136 1.23 -20.54 1.13
CA ARG A 136 -0.14 -20.02 1.21
C ARG A 136 -0.44 -19.25 2.50
N ARG A 137 0.46 -19.28 3.49
CA ARG A 137 0.27 -18.62 4.78
C ARG A 137 1.08 -17.33 4.84
N PRO A 138 0.46 -16.20 5.20
CA PRO A 138 1.17 -14.96 5.45
C PRO A 138 2.01 -15.06 6.72
N ASP A 139 3.14 -14.34 6.75
CA ASP A 139 4.04 -14.30 7.91
C ASP A 139 3.48 -13.44 9.05
N GLY A 140 2.61 -12.48 8.72
CA GLY A 140 1.92 -11.63 9.67
C GLY A 140 0.49 -11.33 9.22
N VAL A 141 -0.43 -11.23 10.19
CA VAL A 141 -1.84 -10.92 9.90
C VAL A 141 -2.34 -9.85 10.84
N ILE A 142 -2.65 -8.68 10.29
CA ILE A 142 -3.41 -7.65 11.00
C ILE A 142 -4.88 -7.86 10.64
N ARG A 143 -5.70 -8.19 11.64
CA ARG A 143 -7.14 -8.45 11.43
C ARG A 143 -7.86 -7.16 11.07
N VAL A 144 -8.74 -7.25 10.07
CA VAL A 144 -9.63 -6.18 9.64
C VAL A 144 -11.07 -6.73 9.67
N PRO A 145 -12.09 -5.92 9.98
CA PRO A 145 -13.48 -6.34 9.81
C PRO A 145 -13.72 -6.86 8.39
N ARG A 146 -14.42 -7.99 8.27
CA ARG A 146 -14.81 -8.51 6.96
C ARG A 146 -15.67 -7.48 6.24
N ALA A 147 -15.41 -7.33 4.95
CA ALA A 147 -16.12 -6.42 4.08
C ALA A 147 -17.57 -6.88 3.89
N SER A 148 -18.51 -6.06 4.31
CA SER A 148 -19.93 -6.17 3.95
C SER A 148 -20.26 -5.43 2.65
N SER A 149 -19.38 -4.52 2.23
CA SER A 149 -19.50 -3.68 1.02
C SER A 149 -18.10 -3.37 0.47
N ALA A 150 -17.95 -2.31 -0.33
CA ALA A 150 -16.64 -1.82 -0.75
C ALA A 150 -15.82 -1.35 0.46
N GLN A 151 -14.57 -1.82 0.57
CA GLN A 151 -13.61 -1.35 1.57
C GLN A 151 -12.33 -0.81 0.93
N TYR A 152 -11.72 0.20 1.55
CA TYR A 152 -10.37 0.64 1.21
C TYR A 152 -9.58 1.04 2.46
N MET A 153 -8.25 1.10 2.34
CA MET A 153 -7.37 1.60 3.39
C MET A 153 -6.80 2.96 3.02
N LYS A 154 -6.63 3.83 4.01
CA LYS A 154 -6.01 5.14 3.82
C LYS A 154 -5.15 5.51 5.02
N LEU A 155 -3.94 5.98 4.74
CA LEU A 155 -3.08 6.62 5.73
C LEU A 155 -3.56 8.06 5.94
N MET A 156 -3.99 8.36 7.15
CA MET A 156 -4.58 9.63 7.53
C MET A 156 -3.49 10.67 7.88
N PRO A 157 -3.79 11.98 7.80
CA PRO A 157 -2.86 13.05 8.18
C PRO A 157 -2.31 12.98 9.61
N ASN A 158 -3.01 12.29 10.51
CA ASN A 158 -2.59 12.06 11.88
C ASN A 158 -1.70 10.82 12.05
N GLY A 159 -1.32 10.14 10.96
CA GLY A 159 -0.51 8.93 10.97
C GLY A 159 -1.30 7.63 11.10
N HIS A 160 -2.62 7.67 11.32
CA HIS A 160 -3.38 6.43 11.47
C HIS A 160 -3.68 5.79 10.12
N LEU A 161 -3.34 4.50 9.96
CA LEU A 161 -3.79 3.70 8.82
C LEU A 161 -5.20 3.18 9.12
N LYS A 162 -6.21 3.77 8.46
CA LYS A 162 -7.62 3.45 8.70
C LYS A 162 -8.23 2.66 7.55
N VAL A 163 -9.20 1.82 7.88
CA VAL A 163 -10.03 1.09 6.91
C VAL A 163 -11.40 1.74 6.86
N PHE A 164 -11.86 2.03 5.65
CA PHE A 164 -13.15 2.61 5.35
C PHE A 164 -14.02 1.59 4.66
N GLU A 165 -15.31 1.57 4.98
CA GLU A 165 -16.33 0.79 4.31
C GLU A 165 -17.45 1.69 3.80
N TRP A 166 -18.00 1.37 2.63
CA TRP A 166 -19.13 2.10 2.07
C TRP A 166 -20.45 1.65 2.69
N GLU A 167 -21.18 2.61 3.23
CA GLU A 167 -22.53 2.46 3.74
C GLU A 167 -23.52 3.34 2.98
N TYR A 168 -24.82 3.24 3.32
CA TYR A 168 -25.89 3.99 2.66
C TYR A 168 -25.63 5.50 2.57
N THR A 169 -24.95 6.09 3.55
CA THR A 169 -24.71 7.54 3.65
C THR A 169 -23.27 7.96 3.33
N GLY A 170 -22.38 7.01 3.03
CA GLY A 170 -21.00 7.31 2.66
C GLY A 170 -19.95 6.38 3.28
N TRP A 171 -18.70 6.85 3.27
CA TRP A 171 -17.56 6.09 3.79
C TRP A 171 -17.45 6.21 5.32
N ARG A 172 -17.58 5.09 6.03
CA ARG A 172 -17.38 5.01 7.49
C ARG A 172 -16.04 4.35 7.82
N VAL A 173 -15.33 4.85 8.84
CA VAL A 173 -14.16 4.16 9.42
C VAL A 173 -14.63 2.90 10.15
N VAL A 174 -14.21 1.72 9.70
CA VAL A 174 -14.52 0.43 10.32
C VAL A 174 -13.36 -0.12 11.16
N ALA A 175 -12.12 0.29 10.86
CA ALA A 175 -10.95 -0.07 11.67
C ALA A 175 -9.87 1.02 11.66
N ASP A 176 -9.11 1.08 12.75
CA ASP A 176 -7.90 1.88 12.89
C ASP A 176 -6.75 0.93 13.20
N LEU A 177 -5.90 0.67 12.22
CA LEU A 177 -4.88 -0.38 12.31
C LEU A 177 -3.68 0.07 13.15
N PHE A 178 -3.47 1.39 13.29
CA PHE A 178 -2.36 1.97 14.04
C PHE A 178 -2.83 2.68 15.32
N GLY A 179 -4.13 2.68 15.57
CA GLY A 179 -4.71 3.15 16.81
C GLY A 179 -4.45 2.20 17.98
N PRO A 180 -4.77 2.63 19.22
CA PRO A 180 -4.70 1.75 20.38
C PRO A 180 -5.60 0.51 20.16
N PRO A 181 -5.23 -0.66 20.73
CA PRO A 181 -6.02 -1.88 20.59
C PRO A 181 -7.48 -1.62 21.01
N ARG A 182 -8.45 -2.03 20.18
CA ARG A 182 -9.86 -2.02 20.61
C ARG A 182 -9.99 -2.92 21.84
N ARG A 183 -10.43 -2.37 22.98
CA ARG A 183 -10.94 -3.18 24.08
C ARG A 183 -12.16 -3.93 23.54
N SER A 184 -12.11 -5.26 23.53
CA SER A 184 -13.29 -6.09 23.35
C SER A 184 -14.24 -5.78 24.52
N LEU A 185 -15.44 -5.29 24.21
CA LEU A 185 -16.58 -5.34 25.13
C LEU A 185 -17.08 -6.79 25.20
#